data_AF-A0A1I3TFI1-F1
#
_entry.id   AF-A0A1I3TFI1-F1
#
_cell.length_a   1.000
_cell.length_b   1.000
_cell.length_c   1.000
_cell.angle_alpha   90.00
_cell.angle_beta   90.00
_cell.angle_gamma   90.00
#
_symmetry.space_group_name_H-M   'P 1'
#
loop_
_entity.id
_entity.type
_entity.pdbx_description
1 polymer ?
#
loop_
_entity_poly.entity_id
_entity_poly.type
_entity_poly.pdbx_seq_one_letter_code
_entity_poly.pdbx_strand_id
1 'polypeptide(L)'
;MGTFIANIQVLAEGRNRSALLDELETAITDRLINGVYEIADDAASADRSLLLRAASDRWISIYDQRLDEQDVNAMDAIGTAISQLGVPAVGSIVHDSDWLLMRLYRNGGTADTIVNDLDAFNAMMEGGRKRKRNGLPSRWAEVCAPGVEPARLKELWEIEELFAEDALARAAELLAIPAGAALRGHEPDAEVLPEGAADAESRVLRFRSLVSPSAFIEAPDGPKLAFTSRESFATGEAGGEFKLSFGFQSQGQAFTGLTVLLWEPALDEGLIAAGAGMLERRSVQFHEREAFAAEPERLELEAGGKTINGYRYAFPELEFPDGGLLSLYPSDAAKLGVMREWMAQMNQRMHTFRIMLTGERAGKADLHLVLVPQDAFDQQQGMRLPVYVGVEPDA
;
A
#
# COMPACT_ATOMS: atom_id res chain seq x y z
N MET A 1 -17.39 -2.46 -0.42
CA MET A 1 -16.02 -3.01 -0.45
C MET A 1 -15.92 -3.67 -1.80
N GLY A 2 -15.17 -3.10 -2.74
CA GLY A 2 -14.99 -3.76 -4.04
C GLY A 2 -14.09 -4.99 -3.90
N THR A 3 -14.18 -5.85 -4.90
CA THR A 3 -13.44 -7.11 -4.95
C THR A 3 -12.13 -6.90 -5.70
N PHE A 4 -11.10 -7.60 -5.25
CA PHE A 4 -9.83 -7.72 -5.96
C PHE A 4 -9.63 -9.18 -6.37
N ILE A 5 -9.48 -9.42 -7.66
CA ILE A 5 -9.30 -10.77 -8.21
C ILE A 5 -8.13 -10.71 -9.16
N ALA A 6 -7.15 -11.59 -9.00
CA ALA A 6 -6.09 -11.74 -9.98
C ALA A 6 -5.64 -13.20 -10.13
N ASN A 7 -5.59 -13.68 -11.37
CA ASN A 7 -5.12 -15.04 -11.67
C ASN A 7 -4.67 -15.17 -13.14
N ILE A 8 -4.00 -16.28 -13.43
CA ILE A 8 -3.60 -16.67 -14.78
C ILE A 8 -4.18 -18.06 -15.09
N GLN A 9 -4.79 -18.20 -16.26
CA GLN A 9 -5.41 -19.42 -16.76
C GLN A 9 -4.59 -19.95 -17.94
N VAL A 10 -4.03 -21.15 -17.82
CA VAL A 10 -3.17 -21.77 -18.83
C VAL A 10 -3.94 -22.84 -19.57
N LEU A 11 -3.94 -22.76 -20.92
CA LEU A 11 -4.62 -23.73 -21.76
C LEU A 11 -3.87 -25.07 -21.75
N ALA A 12 -4.52 -26.11 -21.25
CA ALA A 12 -3.96 -27.46 -21.06
C ALA A 12 -4.59 -28.52 -21.98
N GLU A 13 -5.58 -28.15 -22.80
CA GLU A 13 -6.27 -29.08 -23.70
C GLU A 13 -5.30 -29.80 -24.64
N GLY A 14 -5.46 -31.13 -24.73
CA GLY A 14 -4.61 -31.97 -25.59
C GLY A 14 -3.20 -32.23 -25.06
N ARG A 15 -2.84 -31.75 -23.85
CA ARG A 15 -1.54 -31.99 -23.21
C ARG A 15 -1.67 -33.02 -22.07
N ASN A 16 -0.57 -33.69 -21.74
CA ASN A 16 -0.49 -34.43 -20.50
C ASN A 16 -0.41 -33.43 -19.34
N ARG A 17 -1.45 -33.39 -18.51
CA ARG A 17 -1.61 -32.41 -17.42
C ARG A 17 -0.48 -32.44 -16.40
N SER A 18 -0.05 -33.63 -15.99
CA SER A 18 1.04 -33.76 -15.01
C SER A 18 2.35 -33.22 -15.58
N ALA A 19 2.69 -33.59 -16.82
CA ALA A 19 3.88 -33.08 -17.48
C ALA A 19 3.83 -31.56 -17.67
N LEU A 20 2.66 -31.01 -18.02
CA LEU A 20 2.49 -29.56 -18.14
C LEU A 20 2.62 -28.85 -16.79
N LEU A 21 2.10 -29.42 -15.69
CA LEU A 21 2.31 -28.85 -14.35
C LEU A 21 3.79 -28.80 -13.98
N ASP A 22 4.56 -29.85 -14.28
CA ASP A 22 6.00 -29.89 -14.01
C ASP A 22 6.78 -28.87 -14.89
N GLU A 23 6.38 -28.72 -16.16
CA GLU A 23 6.92 -27.68 -17.07
C GLU A 23 6.61 -26.26 -16.56
N LEU A 24 5.39 -26.02 -16.08
CA LEU A 24 4.95 -24.74 -15.52
C LEU A 24 5.71 -24.40 -14.23
N GLU A 25 5.84 -25.37 -13.32
CA GLU A 25 6.62 -25.24 -12.09
C GLU A 25 8.06 -24.82 -12.39
N THR A 26 8.70 -25.49 -13.35
CA THR A 26 10.07 -25.16 -13.77
C THR A 26 10.15 -23.75 -14.35
N ALA A 27 9.27 -23.39 -15.29
CA ALA A 27 9.30 -22.07 -15.94
C ALA A 27 9.05 -20.91 -14.96
N ILE A 28 8.12 -21.08 -14.02
CA ILE A 28 7.83 -20.09 -12.98
C ILE A 28 9.00 -19.97 -12.01
N THR A 29 9.55 -21.10 -11.56
CA THR A 29 10.69 -21.15 -10.66
C THR A 29 11.91 -20.48 -11.27
N ASP A 30 12.28 -20.83 -12.50
CA ASP A 30 13.38 -20.19 -13.24
C ASP A 30 13.16 -18.68 -13.39
N ARG A 31 11.91 -18.25 -13.65
CA ARG A 31 11.59 -16.84 -13.81
C ARG A 31 11.78 -16.05 -12.51
N LEU A 32 11.47 -16.66 -11.37
CA LEU A 32 11.52 -16.02 -10.06
C LEU A 32 12.93 -16.10 -9.42
N ILE A 33 13.61 -17.24 -9.53
CA ILE A 33 14.97 -17.44 -8.99
C ILE A 33 16.02 -16.60 -9.71
N ASN A 34 15.94 -16.49 -11.04
CA ASN A 34 16.84 -15.60 -11.80
C ASN A 34 16.61 -14.10 -11.49
N GLY A 35 15.71 -13.78 -10.56
CA GLY A 35 15.44 -12.44 -10.06
C GLY A 35 15.93 -12.25 -8.63
N VAL A 36 14.97 -12.06 -7.72
CA VAL A 36 15.20 -11.65 -6.33
C VAL A 36 14.69 -12.68 -5.32
N TYR A 37 14.46 -13.93 -5.76
CA TYR A 37 13.88 -14.98 -4.93
C TYR A 37 14.76 -16.23 -4.90
N GLU A 38 14.58 -17.04 -3.87
CA GLU A 38 15.01 -18.44 -3.80
C GLU A 38 13.84 -19.32 -3.36
N ILE A 39 13.96 -20.64 -3.49
CA ILE A 39 12.92 -21.57 -3.04
C ILE A 39 12.89 -21.60 -1.51
N ALA A 40 11.70 -21.50 -0.93
CA ALA A 40 11.49 -21.69 0.50
C ALA A 40 11.06 -23.12 0.79
N ASP A 41 11.60 -23.71 1.87
CA ASP A 41 11.34 -25.10 2.24
C ASP A 41 9.93 -25.30 2.81
N ASP A 42 9.36 -24.27 3.43
CA ASP A 42 8.07 -24.32 4.11
C ASP A 42 7.27 -23.03 3.96
N ALA A 43 6.01 -23.04 4.43
CA ALA A 43 5.14 -21.88 4.38
C ALA A 43 5.57 -20.76 5.34
N ALA A 44 6.23 -21.10 6.46
CA ALA A 44 6.62 -20.14 7.48
C ALA A 44 7.82 -19.27 7.05
N SER A 45 8.65 -19.80 6.15
CA SER A 45 9.82 -19.13 5.58
C SER A 45 9.57 -18.50 4.21
N ALA A 46 8.35 -18.63 3.67
CA ALA A 46 7.99 -18.10 2.36
C ALA A 46 7.45 -16.67 2.45
N ASP A 47 8.02 -15.76 1.65
CA ASP A 47 7.53 -14.38 1.49
C ASP A 47 6.49 -14.27 0.36
N ARG A 48 6.47 -15.26 -0.53
CA ARG A 48 5.53 -15.35 -1.65
C ARG A 48 5.19 -16.80 -1.92
N SER A 49 3.92 -17.07 -2.19
CA SER A 49 3.48 -18.39 -2.65
C SER A 49 2.62 -18.32 -3.92
N LEU A 50 2.69 -19.38 -4.71
CA LEU A 50 1.87 -19.57 -5.91
C LEU A 50 1.18 -20.93 -5.82
N LEU A 51 -0.11 -20.97 -6.14
CA LEU A 51 -0.91 -22.19 -6.25
C LEU A 51 -1.21 -22.46 -7.73
N LEU A 52 -0.76 -23.60 -8.23
CA LEU A 52 -1.12 -24.12 -9.55
C LEU A 52 -2.15 -25.23 -9.32
N ARG A 53 -3.29 -25.17 -10.02
CA ARG A 53 -4.37 -26.14 -9.84
C ARG A 53 -5.07 -26.43 -11.16
N ALA A 54 -5.34 -27.70 -11.43
CA ALA A 54 -6.25 -28.07 -12.51
C ALA A 54 -7.66 -27.53 -12.21
N ALA A 55 -8.15 -26.63 -13.07
CA ALA A 55 -9.50 -26.11 -12.95
C ALA A 55 -10.50 -26.96 -13.74
N SER A 56 -10.07 -27.48 -14.89
CA SER A 56 -10.86 -28.37 -15.74
C SER A 56 -9.94 -29.21 -16.63
N ASP A 57 -10.53 -29.98 -17.54
CA ASP A 57 -9.75 -30.69 -18.56
C ASP A 57 -9.01 -29.78 -19.54
N ARG A 58 -9.46 -28.52 -19.64
CA ARG A 58 -8.94 -27.52 -20.57
C ARG A 58 -8.01 -26.51 -19.91
N TRP A 59 -8.14 -26.28 -18.61
CA TRP A 59 -7.49 -25.15 -17.93
C TRP A 59 -6.75 -25.54 -16.65
N ILE A 60 -5.55 -25.00 -16.48
CA ILE A 60 -4.82 -24.94 -15.21
C ILE A 60 -4.85 -23.48 -14.73
N SER A 61 -5.31 -23.26 -13.51
CA SER A 61 -5.30 -21.94 -12.88
C SER A 61 -4.04 -21.74 -12.05
N ILE A 62 -3.53 -20.52 -12.06
CA ILE A 62 -2.39 -20.07 -11.29
C ILE A 62 -2.82 -18.87 -10.48
N TYR A 63 -2.74 -19.03 -9.17
CA TYR A 63 -3.01 -17.98 -8.18
C TYR A 63 -1.71 -17.61 -7.53
N ASP A 64 -1.36 -16.34 -7.53
CA ASP A 64 -0.08 -15.85 -7.03
C ASP A 64 -0.33 -14.70 -6.07
N GLN A 65 0.22 -14.83 -4.88
CA GLN A 65 0.05 -13.88 -3.78
C GLN A 65 0.37 -12.44 -4.19
N ARG A 66 1.37 -12.27 -5.07
CA ARG A 66 1.75 -10.93 -5.55
C ARG A 66 0.75 -10.34 -6.53
N LEU A 67 -0.06 -11.16 -7.20
CA LEU A 67 -1.08 -10.66 -8.12
C LEU A 67 -2.29 -10.08 -7.39
N ASP A 68 -2.54 -10.48 -6.14
CA ASP A 68 -3.60 -9.87 -5.32
C ASP A 68 -3.30 -8.39 -4.98
N GLU A 69 -2.04 -7.98 -5.07
CA GLU A 69 -1.63 -6.56 -5.05
C GLU A 69 -1.88 -5.85 -6.39
N GLN A 70 -2.46 -6.55 -7.37
CA GLN A 70 -2.79 -6.07 -8.71
C GLN A 70 -1.57 -5.64 -9.53
N ASP A 71 -0.43 -6.28 -9.28
CA ASP A 71 0.82 -6.04 -9.98
C ASP A 71 0.76 -6.63 -11.42
N VAL A 72 0.33 -5.79 -12.35
CA VAL A 72 0.26 -6.10 -13.79
C VAL A 72 1.62 -6.54 -14.35
N ASN A 73 2.74 -6.02 -13.82
CA ASN A 73 4.07 -6.41 -14.28
C ASN A 73 4.45 -7.80 -13.78
N ALA A 74 4.06 -8.16 -12.55
CA ALA A 74 4.20 -9.53 -12.05
C ALA A 74 3.37 -10.51 -12.90
N MET A 75 2.13 -10.14 -13.25
CA MET A 75 1.28 -10.95 -14.13
C MET A 75 1.93 -11.14 -15.51
N ASP A 76 2.48 -10.07 -16.09
CA ASP A 76 3.20 -10.13 -17.36
C ASP A 76 4.45 -11.00 -17.31
N ALA A 77 5.21 -10.90 -16.21
CA ALA A 77 6.42 -11.68 -16.03
C ALA A 77 6.12 -13.18 -16.02
N ILE A 78 5.08 -13.60 -15.28
CA ILE A 78 4.66 -15.00 -15.20
C ILE A 78 3.99 -15.46 -16.49
N GLY A 79 3.01 -14.70 -17.01
CA GLY A 79 2.29 -15.04 -18.24
C GLY A 79 3.22 -15.16 -19.45
N THR A 80 4.23 -14.29 -19.54
CA THR A 80 5.28 -14.38 -20.55
C THR A 80 6.10 -15.66 -20.40
N ALA A 81 6.62 -15.95 -19.20
CA ALA A 81 7.43 -17.15 -18.95
C ALA A 81 6.65 -18.44 -19.30
N ILE A 82 5.39 -18.54 -18.87
CA ILE A 82 4.52 -19.69 -19.19
C ILE A 82 4.33 -19.83 -20.70
N SER A 83 4.04 -18.73 -21.39
CA SER A 83 3.74 -18.80 -22.82
C SER A 83 4.96 -19.16 -23.70
N GLN A 84 6.18 -19.18 -23.15
CA GLN A 84 7.37 -19.71 -23.82
C GLN A 84 7.34 -21.24 -23.96
N LEU A 85 6.53 -21.94 -23.16
CA LEU A 85 6.28 -23.38 -23.26
C LEU A 85 5.41 -23.75 -24.48
N GLY A 86 5.02 -22.77 -25.29
CA GLY A 86 4.18 -22.95 -26.48
C GLY A 86 2.70 -23.16 -26.16
N VAL A 87 2.26 -22.83 -24.94
CA VAL A 87 0.85 -22.86 -24.53
C VAL A 87 0.32 -21.44 -24.34
N PRO A 88 -0.90 -21.11 -24.83
CA PRO A 88 -1.54 -19.84 -24.50
C PRO A 88 -1.89 -19.73 -23.02
N ALA A 89 -1.82 -18.51 -22.48
CA ALA A 89 -2.32 -18.20 -21.15
C ALA A 89 -3.15 -16.91 -21.16
N VAL A 90 -4.13 -16.83 -20.26
CA VAL A 90 -5.01 -15.68 -20.07
C VAL A 90 -4.85 -15.17 -18.64
N GLY A 91 -4.32 -13.96 -18.46
CA GLY A 91 -4.30 -13.29 -17.16
C GLY A 91 -5.52 -12.40 -16.99
N SER A 92 -6.07 -12.31 -15.79
CA SER A 92 -7.17 -11.41 -15.44
C SER A 92 -6.88 -10.67 -14.14
N ILE A 93 -7.24 -9.38 -14.08
CA ILE A 93 -7.24 -8.54 -12.88
C ILE A 93 -8.58 -7.80 -12.79
N VAL A 94 -9.26 -7.91 -11.65
CA VAL A 94 -10.41 -7.07 -11.27
C VAL A 94 -9.97 -6.12 -10.15
N HIS A 95 -10.22 -4.82 -10.32
CA HIS A 95 -9.93 -3.77 -9.35
C HIS A 95 -11.22 -3.12 -8.86
N ASP A 96 -11.48 -3.21 -7.55
CA ASP A 96 -12.57 -2.54 -6.82
C ASP A 96 -13.94 -2.72 -7.49
N SER A 97 -14.16 -3.88 -8.12
CA SER A 97 -15.39 -4.21 -8.89
C SER A 97 -15.71 -3.31 -10.09
N ASP A 98 -14.93 -2.26 -10.37
CA ASP A 98 -15.21 -1.32 -11.46
C ASP A 98 -14.38 -1.61 -12.71
N TRP A 99 -13.19 -2.18 -12.52
CA TRP A 99 -12.23 -2.32 -13.61
C TRP A 99 -11.79 -3.76 -13.81
N LEU A 100 -11.86 -4.23 -15.05
CA LEU A 100 -11.39 -5.53 -15.51
C LEU A 100 -10.29 -5.33 -16.55
N LEU A 101 -9.15 -5.97 -16.33
CA LEU A 101 -8.10 -6.15 -17.33
C LEU A 101 -7.92 -7.64 -17.61
N MET A 102 -7.90 -7.99 -18.89
CA MET A 102 -7.53 -9.32 -19.36
C MET A 102 -6.36 -9.24 -20.34
N ARG A 103 -5.41 -10.17 -20.22
CA ARG A 103 -4.24 -10.27 -21.09
C ARG A 103 -4.15 -11.66 -21.69
N LEU A 104 -3.89 -11.70 -22.99
CA LEU A 104 -3.55 -12.93 -23.69
C LEU A 104 -2.04 -13.00 -23.86
N TYR A 105 -1.43 -14.08 -23.38
CA TYR A 105 -0.01 -14.37 -23.53
C TYR A 105 0.21 -15.50 -24.52
N ARG A 106 1.11 -15.29 -25.47
CA ARG A 106 1.50 -16.29 -26.48
C ARG A 106 2.95 -16.08 -26.89
N ASN A 107 3.67 -17.19 -27.11
CA ASN A 107 5.02 -17.18 -27.66
C ASN A 107 6.00 -16.27 -26.88
N GLY A 108 5.89 -16.26 -25.55
CA GLY A 108 6.77 -15.47 -24.70
C GLY A 108 6.48 -13.96 -24.70
N GLY A 109 5.23 -13.54 -24.88
CA GLY A 109 4.86 -12.15 -24.72
C GLY A 109 3.36 -11.89 -24.69
N THR A 110 3.00 -10.64 -24.41
CA THR A 110 1.60 -10.17 -24.39
C THR A 110 1.08 -10.01 -25.81
N ALA A 111 0.28 -10.99 -26.26
CA ALA A 111 -0.32 -11.02 -27.57
C ALA A 111 -1.51 -10.07 -27.70
N ASP A 112 -2.28 -9.86 -26.63
CA ASP A 112 -3.38 -8.90 -26.65
C ASP A 112 -3.75 -8.42 -25.24
N THR A 113 -4.48 -7.31 -25.14
CA THR A 113 -5.03 -6.81 -23.88
C THR A 113 -6.42 -6.26 -24.11
N ILE A 114 -7.30 -6.61 -23.20
CA ILE A 114 -8.67 -6.16 -23.14
C ILE A 114 -8.90 -5.50 -21.79
N VAL A 115 -9.63 -4.39 -21.77
CA VAL A 115 -10.08 -3.69 -20.57
C VAL A 115 -11.57 -3.38 -20.70
N ASN A 116 -12.34 -3.41 -19.61
CA ASN A 116 -13.78 -3.03 -19.69
C ASN A 116 -13.97 -1.52 -19.91
N ASP A 117 -13.10 -0.68 -19.34
CA ASP A 117 -13.09 0.77 -19.56
C ASP A 117 -11.72 1.24 -20.11
N LEU A 118 -11.71 1.62 -21.38
CA LEU A 118 -10.50 2.08 -22.07
C LEU A 118 -10.08 3.49 -21.68
N ASP A 119 -11.04 4.36 -21.34
CA ASP A 119 -10.77 5.75 -20.99
C ASP A 119 -10.21 5.84 -19.57
N ALA A 120 -10.82 5.12 -18.62
CA ALA A 120 -10.27 4.96 -17.27
C ALA A 120 -8.86 4.35 -17.31
N PHE A 121 -8.65 3.29 -18.09
CA PHE A 121 -7.32 2.70 -18.26
C PHE A 121 -6.29 3.71 -18.79
N ASN A 122 -6.66 4.49 -19.81
CA ASN A 122 -5.78 5.50 -20.38
C ASN A 122 -5.51 6.69 -19.43
N ALA A 123 -6.43 6.97 -18.50
CA ALA A 123 -6.27 7.98 -17.47
C ALA A 123 -5.29 7.51 -16.38
N MET A 124 -5.34 6.24 -15.99
CA MET A 124 -4.44 5.65 -14.99
C MET A 124 -2.99 5.50 -15.50
N MET A 125 -2.80 5.31 -16.79
CA MET A 125 -1.47 5.13 -17.41
C MET A 125 -0.79 6.49 -17.70
N GLU A 126 -0.48 7.26 -16.66
CA GLU A 126 0.24 8.55 -16.79
C GLU A 126 1.57 8.38 -17.56
N GLY A 127 1.82 9.27 -18.53
CA GLY A 127 3.03 9.23 -19.37
C GLY A 127 3.08 8.11 -20.43
N GLY A 128 2.11 7.19 -20.42
CA GLY A 128 2.00 6.10 -21.40
C GLY A 128 1.38 6.54 -22.73
N ARG A 129 1.69 5.81 -23.81
CA ARG A 129 0.98 5.98 -25.08
C ARG A 129 -0.45 5.47 -24.93
N LYS A 130 -1.44 6.39 -24.96
CA LYS A 130 -2.86 6.05 -24.90
C LYS A 130 -3.24 4.97 -25.92
N ARG A 131 -3.93 3.95 -25.46
CA ARG A 131 -4.49 2.89 -26.30
C ARG A 131 -5.70 3.43 -27.04
N LYS A 132 -5.74 3.17 -28.35
CA LYS A 132 -6.85 3.58 -29.24
C LYS A 132 -7.87 2.46 -29.50
N ARG A 133 -7.55 1.23 -29.10
CA ARG A 133 -8.39 0.05 -29.34
C ARG A 133 -8.34 -0.87 -28.13
N ASN A 134 -9.50 -1.44 -27.84
CA ASN A 134 -9.69 -2.49 -26.86
C ASN A 134 -9.66 -3.87 -27.54
N GLY A 135 -8.60 -4.66 -27.30
CA GLY A 135 -8.45 -6.01 -27.85
C GLY A 135 -8.41 -6.17 -29.38
N LEU A 136 -8.18 -7.41 -29.81
CA LEU A 136 -8.43 -7.96 -31.14
C LEU A 136 -9.06 -9.34 -30.97
N PRO A 137 -10.39 -9.46 -31.14
CA PRO A 137 -11.09 -10.73 -30.95
C PRO A 137 -10.45 -11.91 -31.70
N SER A 138 -9.98 -11.69 -32.93
CA SER A 138 -9.33 -12.74 -33.73
C SER A 138 -8.09 -13.35 -33.09
N ARG A 139 -7.40 -12.65 -32.17
CA ARG A 139 -6.24 -13.20 -31.44
C ARG A 139 -6.63 -14.23 -30.40
N TRP A 140 -7.88 -14.20 -29.93
CA TRP A 140 -8.42 -15.05 -28.87
C TRP A 140 -9.03 -16.36 -29.40
N ALA A 141 -9.06 -16.57 -30.72
CA ALA A 141 -9.76 -17.70 -31.33
C ALA A 141 -9.33 -19.08 -30.80
N GLU A 142 -8.05 -19.24 -30.49
CA GLU A 142 -7.51 -20.50 -29.96
C GLU A 142 -7.94 -20.77 -28.51
N VAL A 143 -8.23 -19.73 -27.73
CA VAL A 143 -8.63 -19.85 -26.32
C VAL A 143 -10.14 -19.85 -26.13
N CYS A 144 -10.93 -19.48 -27.14
CA CYS A 144 -12.39 -19.60 -27.13
C CYS A 144 -12.85 -21.06 -26.97
N ALA A 145 -13.92 -21.25 -26.19
CA ALA A 145 -14.55 -22.55 -26.04
C ALA A 145 -14.97 -23.15 -27.40
N PRO A 146 -15.06 -24.48 -27.53
CA PRO A 146 -15.46 -25.12 -28.78
C PRO A 146 -16.80 -24.57 -29.31
N GLY A 147 -16.80 -24.10 -30.56
CA GLY A 147 -17.98 -23.52 -31.21
C GLY A 147 -18.27 -22.06 -30.85
N VAL A 148 -17.48 -21.42 -29.98
CA VAL A 148 -17.62 -20.00 -29.66
C VAL A 148 -16.82 -19.15 -30.66
N GLU A 149 -17.53 -18.29 -31.38
CA GLU A 149 -16.92 -17.31 -32.27
C GLU A 149 -16.24 -16.19 -31.47
N PRO A 150 -15.00 -15.80 -31.81
CA PRO A 150 -14.26 -14.79 -31.04
C PRO A 150 -14.95 -13.42 -30.99
N ALA A 151 -15.79 -13.12 -31.98
CA ALA A 151 -16.60 -11.90 -32.01
C ALA A 151 -17.51 -11.76 -30.78
N ARG A 152 -17.93 -12.86 -30.15
CA ARG A 152 -18.73 -12.84 -28.92
C ARG A 152 -17.98 -12.24 -27.72
N LEU A 153 -16.66 -12.43 -27.66
CA LEU A 153 -15.85 -11.74 -26.65
C LEU A 153 -15.92 -10.23 -26.86
N LYS A 154 -15.88 -9.76 -28.12
CA LYS A 154 -16.00 -8.33 -28.43
C LYS A 154 -17.28 -7.71 -27.89
N GLU A 155 -18.40 -8.42 -28.07
CA GLU A 155 -19.71 -7.97 -27.61
C GLU A 155 -19.71 -7.75 -26.09
N LEU A 156 -19.10 -8.67 -25.32
CA LEU A 156 -18.96 -8.53 -23.88
C LEU A 156 -18.24 -7.26 -23.46
N TRP A 157 -17.19 -6.88 -24.19
CA TRP A 157 -16.38 -5.69 -23.90
C TRP A 157 -17.00 -4.37 -24.34
N GLU A 158 -18.10 -4.43 -25.09
CA GLU A 158 -18.88 -3.26 -25.50
C GLU A 158 -20.13 -3.07 -24.61
N ILE A 159 -20.42 -4.02 -23.72
CA ILE A 159 -21.49 -3.89 -22.73
C ILE A 159 -20.95 -3.10 -21.54
N GLU A 160 -21.64 -2.02 -21.20
CA GLU A 160 -21.46 -1.31 -19.95
C GLU A 160 -22.06 -2.16 -18.82
N GLU A 161 -21.25 -3.03 -18.23
CA GLU A 161 -21.64 -3.84 -17.07
C GLU A 161 -21.45 -3.06 -15.78
N LEU A 162 -22.31 -3.36 -14.80
CA LEU A 162 -22.33 -2.65 -13.52
C LEU A 162 -21.18 -3.09 -12.59
N PHE A 163 -20.66 -4.31 -12.79
CA PHE A 163 -19.52 -4.87 -12.04
C PHE A 163 -18.57 -5.67 -12.96
N ALA A 164 -17.26 -5.51 -12.74
CA ALA A 164 -16.18 -6.14 -13.48
C ALA A 164 -16.14 -7.67 -13.33
N GLU A 165 -16.62 -8.19 -12.21
CA GLU A 165 -16.73 -9.62 -11.91
C GLU A 165 -17.76 -10.30 -12.82
N ASP A 166 -18.88 -9.65 -13.10
CA ASP A 166 -19.90 -10.17 -14.01
C ASP A 166 -19.33 -10.30 -15.43
N ALA A 167 -18.55 -9.30 -15.86
CA ALA A 167 -17.87 -9.33 -17.14
C ALA A 167 -16.83 -10.45 -17.18
N LEU A 168 -16.05 -10.64 -16.11
CA LEU A 168 -15.10 -11.74 -16.01
C LEU A 168 -15.79 -13.11 -16.03
N ALA A 169 -16.93 -13.27 -15.35
CA ALA A 169 -17.70 -14.51 -15.31
C ALA A 169 -18.22 -14.90 -16.71
N ARG A 170 -18.74 -13.93 -17.46
CA ARG A 170 -19.19 -14.13 -18.85
C ARG A 170 -18.02 -14.43 -19.80
N ALA A 171 -16.89 -13.77 -19.61
CA ALA A 171 -15.68 -14.08 -20.37
C ALA A 171 -15.20 -15.51 -20.09
N ALA A 172 -15.24 -15.93 -18.82
CA ALA A 172 -14.89 -17.27 -18.41
C ALA A 172 -15.78 -18.33 -19.10
N GLU A 173 -17.09 -18.08 -19.20
CA GLU A 173 -18.02 -18.94 -19.94
C GLU A 173 -17.61 -19.08 -21.41
N LEU A 174 -17.32 -17.97 -22.10
CA LEU A 174 -16.91 -17.96 -23.50
C LEU A 174 -15.55 -18.65 -23.76
N LEU A 175 -14.70 -18.74 -22.73
CA LEU A 175 -13.40 -19.41 -22.76
C LEU A 175 -13.46 -20.86 -22.20
N ALA A 176 -14.63 -21.30 -21.72
CA ALA A 176 -14.81 -22.54 -20.96
C ALA A 176 -13.89 -22.66 -19.73
N ILE A 177 -13.59 -21.53 -19.08
CA ILE A 177 -12.93 -21.48 -17.78
C ILE A 177 -14.01 -21.64 -16.71
N PRO A 178 -13.88 -22.56 -15.74
CA PRO A 178 -14.85 -22.66 -14.64
C PRO A 178 -14.96 -21.33 -13.89
N ALA A 179 -16.18 -20.86 -13.64
CA ALA A 179 -16.41 -19.55 -13.02
C ALA A 179 -15.70 -19.40 -11.66
N GLY A 180 -15.76 -20.43 -10.81
CA GLY A 180 -15.06 -20.42 -9.52
C GLY A 180 -13.53 -20.40 -9.63
N ALA A 181 -12.97 -20.77 -10.79
CA ALA A 181 -11.54 -20.67 -11.04
C ALA A 181 -11.13 -19.28 -11.54
N ALA A 182 -11.98 -18.65 -12.36
CA ALA A 182 -11.77 -17.30 -12.91
C ALA A 182 -12.00 -16.20 -11.87
N LEU A 183 -12.97 -16.37 -10.97
CA LEU A 183 -13.35 -15.37 -9.96
C LEU A 183 -12.59 -15.51 -8.63
N ARG A 184 -11.42 -16.15 -8.66
CA ARG A 184 -10.63 -16.46 -7.46
C ARG A 184 -9.25 -15.80 -7.52
N GLY A 185 -8.83 -15.19 -6.40
CA GLY A 185 -7.48 -14.67 -6.18
C GLY A 185 -6.58 -15.67 -5.44
N HIS A 186 -5.47 -15.19 -4.87
CA HIS A 186 -4.62 -16.01 -4.00
C HIS A 186 -5.20 -16.06 -2.59
N GLU A 187 -5.93 -17.13 -2.29
CA GLU A 187 -6.38 -17.43 -0.93
C GLU A 187 -5.50 -18.51 -0.31
N PRO A 188 -4.53 -18.15 0.56
CA PRO A 188 -3.71 -19.15 1.24
C PRO A 188 -4.53 -19.99 2.24
N ASP A 189 -5.64 -19.43 2.75
CA ASP A 189 -6.36 -19.91 3.95
C ASP A 189 -7.66 -20.70 3.68
N ALA A 190 -7.99 -21.03 2.44
CA ALA A 190 -9.07 -21.97 2.18
C ALA A 190 -8.60 -23.41 2.50
N GLU A 191 -8.57 -23.74 3.79
CA GLU A 191 -8.49 -25.08 4.35
C GLU A 191 -7.43 -25.95 3.67
N VAL A 192 -6.19 -25.81 4.16
CA VAL A 192 -5.18 -26.87 4.29
C VAL A 192 -5.55 -28.07 3.40
N LEU A 193 -5.06 -28.11 2.15
CA LEU A 193 -4.76 -29.43 1.58
C LEU A 193 -3.95 -30.10 2.68
N PRO A 194 -4.47 -31.16 3.36
CA PRO A 194 -3.77 -31.81 4.46
C PRO A 194 -2.29 -31.91 4.11
N GLU A 195 -1.36 -31.57 5.00
CA GLU A 195 0.06 -31.83 4.72
C GLU A 195 0.19 -33.30 4.28
N GLY A 196 0.49 -33.53 2.99
CA GLY A 196 0.50 -34.86 2.36
C GLY A 196 -0.65 -35.20 1.40
N ALA A 197 -1.71 -34.40 1.31
CA ALA A 197 -2.75 -34.46 0.29
C ALA A 197 -2.43 -33.48 -0.84
N ALA A 198 -1.20 -33.56 -1.36
CA ALA A 198 -0.95 -33.05 -2.70
C ALA A 198 -1.82 -33.90 -3.63
N ASP A 199 -3.02 -33.41 -3.94
CA ASP A 199 -3.77 -33.91 -5.07
C ASP A 199 -2.82 -33.81 -6.27
N ALA A 200 -2.72 -34.88 -7.06
CA ALA A 200 -1.82 -34.94 -8.21
C ALA A 200 -2.01 -33.74 -9.17
N GLU A 201 -3.18 -33.11 -9.08
CA GLU A 201 -3.64 -31.96 -9.84
C GLU A 201 -3.31 -30.58 -9.24
N SER A 202 -2.55 -30.51 -8.15
CA SER A 202 -2.15 -29.25 -7.51
C SER A 202 -0.66 -29.17 -7.18
N ARG A 203 -0.10 -27.96 -7.24
CA ARG A 203 1.27 -27.64 -6.79
C ARG A 203 1.25 -26.32 -6.03
N VAL A 204 2.05 -26.23 -4.96
CA VAL A 204 2.28 -24.98 -4.23
C VAL A 204 3.76 -24.66 -4.32
N LEU A 205 4.08 -23.56 -4.97
CA LEU A 205 5.44 -23.04 -5.07
C LEU A 205 5.65 -22.00 -4.00
N ARG A 206 6.77 -22.06 -3.29
CA ARG A 206 7.09 -21.17 -2.18
C ARG A 206 8.44 -20.51 -2.41
N PHE A 207 8.49 -19.20 -2.24
CA PHE A 207 9.66 -18.40 -2.51
C PHE A 207 9.98 -17.50 -1.33
N ARG A 208 11.26 -17.43 -0.99
CA ARG A 208 11.83 -16.46 -0.06
C ARG A 208 12.53 -15.36 -0.86
N SER A 209 12.29 -14.10 -0.51
CA SER A 209 12.96 -12.96 -1.09
C SER A 209 14.42 -12.93 -0.62
N LEU A 210 15.36 -12.89 -1.57
CA LEU A 210 16.78 -12.62 -1.30
C LEU A 210 17.02 -11.16 -0.92
N VAL A 211 16.07 -10.30 -1.27
CA VAL A 211 16.02 -8.93 -0.79
C VAL A 211 15.46 -8.95 0.62
N SER A 212 16.34 -8.85 1.62
CA SER A 212 15.91 -8.67 3.00
C SER A 212 15.27 -7.28 3.15
N PRO A 213 14.07 -7.16 3.76
CA PRO A 213 13.49 -5.86 4.09
C PRO A 213 14.47 -4.97 4.88
N SER A 214 15.33 -5.58 5.71
CA SER A 214 16.38 -4.89 6.46
C SER A 214 17.43 -4.18 5.58
N ALA A 215 17.58 -4.58 4.31
CA ALA A 215 18.48 -3.92 3.37
C ALA A 215 17.91 -2.64 2.76
N PHE A 216 16.59 -2.42 2.87
CA PHE A 216 15.88 -1.24 2.34
C PHE A 216 15.32 -0.36 3.45
N ILE A 217 15.05 -0.96 4.60
CA ILE A 217 14.60 -0.29 5.80
C ILE A 217 15.84 -0.13 6.67
N GLU A 218 16.55 0.99 6.54
CA GLU A 218 17.32 1.52 7.66
C GLU A 218 16.29 1.91 8.73
N ALA A 219 15.79 0.90 9.46
CA ALA A 219 14.90 1.15 10.58
C ALA A 219 15.69 2.08 11.50
N PRO A 220 15.18 3.27 11.82
CA PRO A 220 15.84 4.13 12.79
C PRO A 220 16.11 3.29 14.04
N ASP A 221 17.34 3.34 14.55
CA ASP A 221 17.67 2.74 15.84
C ASP A 221 16.92 3.54 16.92
N GLY A 222 15.69 3.12 17.20
CA GLY A 222 14.82 3.68 18.22
C GLY A 222 13.59 4.45 17.70
N PRO A 223 12.90 5.16 18.62
CA PRO A 223 11.73 5.98 18.32
C PRO A 223 12.08 7.08 17.31
N LYS A 224 11.20 7.33 16.35
CA LYS A 224 11.35 8.47 15.43
C LYS A 224 9.97 9.02 15.10
N LEU A 225 9.84 10.35 15.13
CA LEU A 225 8.60 11.05 14.79
C LEU A 225 8.79 11.87 13.51
N ALA A 226 7.73 11.98 12.71
CA ALA A 226 7.68 12.89 11.57
C ALA A 226 6.38 13.69 11.52
N PHE A 227 6.49 14.96 11.16
CA PHE A 227 5.34 15.82 10.94
C PHE A 227 4.60 15.41 9.66
N THR A 228 3.29 15.17 9.77
CA THR A 228 2.41 14.84 8.63
C THR A 228 1.63 16.06 8.16
N SER A 229 1.39 17.03 9.05
CA SER A 229 0.85 18.33 8.70
C SER A 229 1.43 19.41 9.62
N ARG A 230 1.72 20.57 9.05
CA ARG A 230 2.21 21.73 9.79
C ARG A 230 1.67 23.00 9.17
N GLU A 231 1.33 23.95 10.03
CA GLU A 231 1.11 25.32 9.60
C GLU A 231 2.47 25.94 9.22
N SER A 232 2.51 26.76 8.17
CA SER A 232 3.73 27.47 7.76
C SER A 232 4.01 28.70 8.65
N PHE A 233 2.97 29.20 9.32
CA PHE A 233 3.03 30.27 10.31
C PHE A 233 1.76 30.22 11.18
N ALA A 234 1.82 30.91 12.32
CA ALA A 234 0.71 31.15 13.23
C ALA A 234 0.20 32.59 13.11
N THR A 235 -1.11 32.81 13.10
CA THR A 235 -1.72 34.14 13.18
C THR A 235 -2.70 34.26 14.34
N GLY A 236 -2.69 35.42 15.01
CA GLY A 236 -3.62 35.73 16.08
C GLY A 236 -3.87 37.24 16.22
N GLU A 237 -4.90 37.61 16.97
CA GLU A 237 -5.16 39.00 17.34
C GLU A 237 -4.53 39.31 18.71
N ALA A 238 -4.11 40.57 18.92
CA ALA A 238 -3.66 40.99 20.24
C ALA A 238 -4.85 41.02 21.23
N GLY A 239 -4.69 40.38 22.37
CA GLY A 239 -5.74 40.07 23.34
C GLY A 239 -6.63 38.88 22.97
N GLY A 240 -6.44 38.27 21.79
CA GLY A 240 -7.27 37.18 21.29
C GLY A 240 -6.64 35.80 21.51
N GLU A 241 -7.49 34.79 21.69
CA GLU A 241 -7.07 33.40 21.65
C GLU A 241 -6.98 32.90 20.21
N PHE A 242 -5.97 32.10 19.92
CA PHE A 242 -5.83 31.39 18.66
C PHE A 242 -5.26 29.99 18.90
N LYS A 243 -5.46 29.10 17.92
CA LYS A 243 -5.12 27.67 18.04
C LYS A 243 -4.10 27.29 16.99
N LEU A 244 -3.05 26.57 17.41
CA LEU A 244 -2.12 25.92 16.49
C LEU A 244 -2.35 24.42 16.47
N SER A 245 -2.24 23.80 15.29
CA SER A 245 -2.39 22.35 15.12
C SER A 245 -1.24 21.75 14.33
N PHE A 246 -0.70 20.64 14.81
CA PHE A 246 0.39 19.91 14.14
C PHE A 246 0.06 18.43 14.09
N GLY A 247 0.04 17.86 12.89
CA GLY A 247 -0.08 16.43 12.67
C GLY A 247 1.28 15.77 12.69
N PHE A 248 1.38 14.59 13.30
CA PHE A 248 2.59 13.78 13.29
C PHE A 248 2.27 12.29 13.43
N GLN A 249 3.26 11.47 13.10
CA GLN A 249 3.20 10.01 13.21
C GLN A 249 4.57 9.42 13.56
N SER A 250 4.57 8.19 14.07
CA SER A 250 5.81 7.42 14.24
C SER A 250 6.37 7.01 12.89
N GLN A 251 7.70 7.05 12.74
CA GLN A 251 8.46 6.54 11.60
C GLN A 251 9.62 5.62 12.05
N GLY A 252 9.65 5.27 13.34
CA GLY A 252 10.66 4.41 13.94
C GLY A 252 10.01 3.36 14.82
N GLN A 253 10.79 2.82 15.75
CA GLN A 253 10.30 1.78 16.66
C GLN A 253 9.15 2.27 17.54
N ALA A 254 8.30 1.33 17.95
CA ALA A 254 7.22 1.61 18.89
C ALA A 254 7.77 2.19 20.21
N PHE A 255 7.04 3.11 20.82
CA PHE A 255 7.44 3.74 22.08
C PHE A 255 6.24 4.22 22.89
N THR A 256 6.47 4.51 24.17
CA THR A 256 5.46 5.05 25.07
C THR A 256 5.94 6.38 25.64
N GLY A 257 5.01 7.34 25.74
CA GLY A 257 5.28 8.64 26.29
C GLY A 257 5.73 9.67 25.25
N LEU A 258 5.09 10.83 25.27
CA LEU A 258 5.45 11.98 24.45
C LEU A 258 5.61 13.23 25.33
N THR A 259 6.67 13.98 25.08
CA THR A 259 6.83 15.35 25.59
C THR A 259 6.80 16.33 24.43
N VAL A 260 5.97 17.37 24.53
CA VAL A 260 6.00 18.52 23.61
C VAL A 260 6.62 19.71 24.33
N LEU A 261 7.66 20.28 23.71
CA LEU A 261 8.37 21.46 24.22
C LEU A 261 8.11 22.65 23.31
N LEU A 262 7.87 23.82 23.91
CA LEU A 262 7.76 25.10 23.21
C LEU A 262 8.65 26.16 23.85
N TRP A 263 9.36 26.95 23.06
CA TRP A 263 10.24 28.02 23.55
C TRP A 263 10.60 29.06 22.47
N GLU A 264 11.26 30.15 22.89
CA GLU A 264 11.86 31.21 22.06
C GLU A 264 10.90 31.90 21.07
N PRO A 265 11.36 33.01 20.47
CA PRO A 265 11.27 34.33 21.08
C PRO A 265 9.84 34.80 21.36
N ALA A 266 8.82 34.26 20.70
CA ALA A 266 7.42 34.68 20.87
C ALA A 266 6.95 34.56 22.34
N LEU A 267 7.41 33.53 23.07
CA LEU A 267 7.08 33.34 24.48
C LEU A 267 7.90 34.26 25.40
N ASP A 268 9.22 34.32 25.21
CA ASP A 268 10.12 35.10 26.07
C ASP A 268 9.89 36.61 25.95
N GLU A 269 9.58 37.08 24.75
CA GLU A 269 9.29 38.49 24.52
C GLU A 269 7.85 38.88 24.87
N GLY A 270 7.06 37.97 25.45
CA GLY A 270 5.66 38.18 25.78
C GLY A 270 4.82 38.58 24.57
N LEU A 271 5.12 38.02 23.38
CA LEU A 271 4.27 38.17 22.20
C LEU A 271 3.00 37.31 22.37
N ILE A 272 3.18 36.12 22.92
CA ILE A 272 2.12 35.13 23.16
C ILE A 272 2.24 34.54 24.57
N ALA A 273 1.12 34.07 25.10
CA ALA A 273 1.06 33.19 26.27
C ALA A 273 0.61 31.79 25.86
N ALA A 274 1.25 30.76 26.45
CA ALA A 274 0.90 29.37 26.22
C ALA A 274 -0.26 28.94 27.14
N GLY A 275 -1.34 28.40 26.55
CA GLY A 275 -2.49 27.85 27.26
C GLY A 275 -2.50 26.33 27.29
N ALA A 276 -3.67 25.74 27.52
CA ALA A 276 -3.82 24.29 27.55
C ALA A 276 -3.46 23.62 26.21
N GLY A 277 -2.80 22.48 26.30
CA GLY A 277 -2.49 21.60 25.19
C GLY A 277 -3.44 20.43 25.12
N MET A 278 -3.77 19.98 23.91
CA MET A 278 -4.60 18.82 23.67
C MET A 278 -3.98 17.98 22.55
N LEU A 279 -3.66 16.74 22.86
CA LEU A 279 -3.31 15.77 21.86
C LEU A 279 -4.55 14.96 21.44
N GLU A 280 -4.79 14.86 20.14
CA GLU A 280 -5.84 14.04 19.57
C GLU A 280 -5.24 12.86 18.83
N ARG A 281 -5.82 11.68 19.04
CA ARG A 281 -5.51 10.46 18.29
C ARG A 281 -6.75 10.10 17.48
N ARG A 282 -6.62 10.03 16.15
CA ARG A 282 -7.74 9.80 15.22
C ARG A 282 -7.49 8.58 14.35
N SER A 283 -8.51 7.74 14.15
CA SER A 283 -8.43 6.73 13.10
C SER A 283 -8.38 7.39 11.71
N VAL A 284 -7.78 6.72 10.73
CA VAL A 284 -7.67 7.24 9.35
C VAL A 284 -9.05 7.50 8.73
N GLN A 285 -10.07 6.74 9.14
CA GLN A 285 -11.47 6.94 8.72
C GLN A 285 -12.22 7.98 9.57
N PHE A 286 -11.56 8.62 10.53
CA PHE A 286 -12.10 9.65 11.43
C PHE A 286 -13.29 9.21 12.30
N HIS A 287 -13.57 7.90 12.39
CA HIS A 287 -14.67 7.36 13.20
C HIS A 287 -14.35 7.29 14.69
N GLU A 288 -13.07 7.12 15.04
CA GLU A 288 -12.61 7.06 16.42
C GLU A 288 -11.74 8.26 16.73
N ARG A 289 -12.00 8.89 17.88
CA ARG A 289 -11.25 10.04 18.38
C ARG A 289 -11.03 9.89 19.87
N GLU A 290 -9.78 9.98 20.26
CA GLU A 290 -9.37 10.11 21.66
C GLU A 290 -8.67 11.45 21.84
N ALA A 291 -8.82 12.05 23.01
CA ALA A 291 -8.22 13.34 23.34
C ALA A 291 -7.56 13.27 24.71
N PHE A 292 -6.36 13.81 24.80
CA PHE A 292 -5.54 13.86 26.00
C PHE A 292 -5.20 15.33 26.26
N ALA A 293 -5.67 15.88 27.37
CA ALA A 293 -5.37 17.25 27.76
C ALA A 293 -4.13 17.30 28.65
N ALA A 294 -3.32 18.32 28.49
CA ALA A 294 -2.17 18.62 29.34
C ALA A 294 -2.09 20.11 29.59
N GLU A 295 -1.89 20.49 30.86
CA GLU A 295 -1.60 21.87 31.22
C GLU A 295 -0.12 22.19 30.93
N PRO A 296 0.20 23.43 30.52
CA PRO A 296 1.58 23.85 30.31
C PRO A 296 2.34 23.88 31.62
N GLU A 297 3.44 23.15 31.70
CA GLU A 297 4.41 23.27 32.78
C GLU A 297 5.56 24.18 32.35
N ARG A 298 5.80 25.25 33.09
CA ARG A 298 6.94 26.15 32.82
C ARG A 298 8.24 25.47 33.23
N LEU A 299 9.24 25.54 32.36
CA LEU A 299 10.59 25.04 32.65
C LEU A 299 11.67 25.97 32.10
N GLU A 300 12.88 25.81 32.64
CA GLU A 300 14.10 26.38 32.10
C GLU A 300 14.78 25.34 31.20
N LEU A 301 15.07 25.72 29.96
CA LEU A 301 15.76 24.90 28.97
C LEU A 301 17.18 25.46 28.76
N GLU A 302 18.13 24.59 28.46
CA GLU A 302 19.47 25.02 28.02
C GLU A 302 19.63 24.82 26.51
N ALA A 303 19.86 25.92 25.79
CA ALA A 303 20.16 25.91 24.36
C ALA A 303 21.36 26.81 24.05
N GLY A 304 22.38 26.26 23.39
CA GLY A 304 23.56 27.05 22.98
C GLY A 304 24.31 27.71 24.14
N GLY A 305 24.29 27.10 25.34
CA GLY A 305 24.94 27.64 26.54
C GLY A 305 24.18 28.79 27.22
N LYS A 306 22.90 29.00 26.87
CA LYS A 306 22.00 29.95 27.51
C LYS A 306 20.79 29.23 28.11
N THR A 307 20.33 29.71 29.25
CA THR A 307 19.06 29.33 29.85
C THR A 307 17.93 30.13 29.19
N ILE A 308 16.92 29.45 28.68
CA ILE A 308 15.73 30.03 28.03
C ILE A 308 14.46 29.51 28.71
N ASN A 309 13.38 30.29 28.70
CA ASN A 309 12.11 29.79 29.24
C ASN A 309 11.38 28.97 28.19
N GLY A 310 10.78 27.87 28.62
CA GLY A 310 9.92 27.06 27.79
C GLY A 310 8.71 26.53 28.53
N TYR A 311 7.86 25.84 27.78
CA TYR A 311 6.71 25.12 28.29
C TYR A 311 6.77 23.66 27.87
N ARG A 312 6.37 22.78 28.79
CA ARG A 312 6.30 21.33 28.61
C ARG A 312 4.85 20.87 28.68
N TYR A 313 4.48 20.00 27.75
CA TYR A 313 3.24 19.22 27.78
C TYR A 313 3.62 17.75 27.77
N ALA A 314 3.26 17.02 28.83
CA ALA A 314 3.64 15.62 29.01
C ALA A 314 2.45 14.68 28.82
N PHE A 315 2.67 13.63 28.03
CA PHE A 315 1.71 12.58 27.72
C PHE A 315 2.36 11.20 27.98
N PRO A 316 2.65 10.84 29.24
CA PRO A 316 3.51 9.69 29.57
C PRO A 316 2.90 8.32 29.25
N GLU A 317 1.57 8.24 29.18
CA GLU A 317 0.85 6.97 28.96
C GLU A 317 0.53 6.72 27.48
N LEU A 318 0.94 7.62 26.59
CA LEU A 318 0.56 7.54 25.19
C LEU A 318 1.43 6.56 24.43
N GLU A 319 0.80 5.56 23.82
CA GLU A 319 1.46 4.56 23.00
C GLU A 319 1.52 4.96 21.53
N PHE A 320 2.72 4.85 20.95
CA PHE A 320 2.98 4.97 19.53
C PHE A 320 3.39 3.61 18.96
N PRO A 321 2.66 3.09 17.97
CA PRO A 321 3.06 1.87 17.29
C PRO A 321 4.31 2.08 16.42
N ASP A 322 4.88 0.96 15.95
CA ASP A 322 6.00 0.96 15.02
C ASP A 322 5.58 1.58 13.68
N GLY A 323 6.38 2.52 13.18
CA GLY A 323 6.18 3.23 11.93
C GLY A 323 7.33 3.07 10.93
N GLY A 324 8.27 2.13 11.16
CA GLY A 324 9.49 2.00 10.35
C GLY A 324 9.26 1.85 8.84
N LEU A 325 8.12 1.29 8.43
CA LEU A 325 7.78 1.11 7.01
C LEU A 325 7.25 2.38 6.35
N LEU A 326 6.78 3.37 7.12
CA LEU A 326 6.26 4.63 6.58
C LEU A 326 7.33 5.51 5.90
N SER A 327 8.60 5.13 6.04
CA SER A 327 9.71 5.71 5.28
C SER A 327 9.79 5.19 3.84
N LEU A 328 9.15 4.06 3.53
CA LEU A 328 9.13 3.47 2.20
C LEU A 328 8.07 4.12 1.32
N TYR A 329 8.39 4.27 0.03
CA TYR A 329 7.35 4.51 -0.97
C TYR A 329 6.46 3.26 -1.11
N PRO A 330 5.16 3.41 -1.41
CA PRO A 330 4.25 2.28 -1.58
C PRO A 330 4.75 1.26 -2.61
N SER A 331 5.35 1.73 -3.70
CA SER A 331 5.93 0.87 -4.74
C SER A 331 7.09 0.02 -4.25
N ASP A 332 7.86 0.51 -3.28
CA ASP A 332 8.98 -0.23 -2.72
C ASP A 332 8.49 -1.21 -1.66
N ALA A 333 7.50 -0.83 -0.84
CA ALA A 333 6.81 -1.76 0.04
C ALA A 333 6.21 -2.96 -0.72
N ALA A 334 5.55 -2.71 -1.86
CA ALA A 334 5.02 -3.76 -2.75
C ALA A 334 6.15 -4.63 -3.34
N LYS A 335 7.25 -4.04 -3.81
CA LYS A 335 8.40 -4.84 -4.30
C LYS A 335 8.97 -5.78 -3.24
N LEU A 336 9.02 -5.30 -2.00
CA LEU A 336 9.51 -6.03 -0.83
C LEU A 336 8.50 -7.02 -0.26
N GLY A 337 7.25 -7.05 -0.76
CA GLY A 337 6.20 -7.93 -0.24
C GLY A 337 5.71 -7.56 1.16
N VAL A 338 5.94 -6.32 1.60
CA VAL A 338 5.51 -5.81 2.92
C VAL A 338 4.37 -4.80 2.81
N MET A 339 3.61 -4.85 1.71
CA MET A 339 2.54 -3.89 1.43
C MET A 339 1.42 -3.97 2.48
N ARG A 340 1.14 -5.17 2.99
CA ARG A 340 0.13 -5.37 4.04
C ARG A 340 0.54 -4.67 5.34
N GLU A 341 1.78 -4.88 5.78
CA GLU A 341 2.35 -4.26 6.98
C GLU A 341 2.46 -2.74 6.79
N TRP A 342 2.91 -2.29 5.61
CA TRP A 342 2.96 -0.88 5.25
C TRP A 342 1.57 -0.23 5.30
N MET A 343 0.55 -0.88 4.73
CA MET A 343 -0.84 -0.42 4.80
C MET A 343 -1.37 -0.43 6.24
N ALA A 344 -1.00 -1.43 7.05
CA ALA A 344 -1.36 -1.45 8.46
C ALA A 344 -0.74 -0.27 9.21
N GLN A 345 0.53 0.08 8.91
CA GLN A 345 1.19 1.26 9.47
C GLN A 345 0.58 2.57 8.97
N MET A 346 0.24 2.67 7.68
CA MET A 346 -0.44 3.85 7.11
C MET A 346 -1.82 4.06 7.71
N ASN A 347 -2.51 2.97 8.06
CA ASN A 347 -3.80 2.99 8.72
C ASN A 347 -3.71 3.19 10.23
N GLN A 348 -2.51 3.32 10.80
CA GLN A 348 -2.35 3.67 12.21
C GLN A 348 -2.98 5.02 12.50
N ARG A 349 -3.34 5.22 13.78
CA ARG A 349 -4.01 6.43 14.21
C ARG A 349 -3.07 7.63 14.04
N MET A 350 -3.54 8.65 13.34
CA MET A 350 -2.82 9.92 13.22
C MET A 350 -2.90 10.68 14.54
N HIS A 351 -1.78 11.29 14.93
CA HIS A 351 -1.70 12.14 16.11
C HIS A 351 -1.74 13.60 15.69
N THR A 352 -2.51 14.41 16.41
CA THR A 352 -2.57 15.86 16.21
C THR A 352 -2.42 16.55 17.54
N PHE A 353 -1.34 17.30 17.73
CA PHE A 353 -1.19 18.17 18.88
C PHE A 353 -1.81 19.54 18.59
N ARG A 354 -2.65 20.00 19.51
CA ARG A 354 -3.30 21.31 19.47
C ARG A 354 -2.90 22.09 20.70
N ILE A 355 -2.56 23.34 20.52
CA ILE A 355 -2.25 24.26 21.62
C ILE A 355 -3.07 25.52 21.47
N MET A 356 -3.67 25.94 22.58
CA MET A 356 -4.29 27.26 22.69
C MET A 356 -3.22 28.28 23.06
N LEU A 357 -3.17 29.39 22.33
CA LEU A 357 -2.28 30.51 22.59
C LEU A 357 -3.11 31.78 22.73
N THR A 358 -2.61 32.72 23.53
CA THR A 358 -3.20 34.07 23.64
C THR A 358 -2.21 35.07 23.10
N GLY A 359 -2.62 35.93 22.18
CA GLY A 359 -1.81 37.05 21.72
C GLY A 359 -1.73 38.12 22.81
N GLU A 360 -0.56 38.43 23.33
CA GLU A 360 -0.40 39.40 24.43
C GLU A 360 -0.13 40.82 23.90
N ARG A 361 0.63 40.94 22.81
CA ARG A 361 0.91 42.20 22.14
C ARG A 361 1.05 42.02 20.64
N ALA A 362 0.87 43.09 19.88
CA ALA A 362 1.10 43.05 18.44
C ALA A 362 2.59 42.91 18.11
N GLY A 363 2.92 42.10 17.12
CA GLY A 363 4.30 41.88 16.66
C GLY A 363 4.50 40.57 15.92
N LYS A 364 5.76 40.31 15.59
CA LYS A 364 6.21 39.11 14.90
C LYS A 364 7.41 38.52 15.64
N ALA A 365 7.37 37.23 15.92
CA ALA A 365 8.47 36.48 16.50
C ALA A 365 8.34 35.00 16.10
N ASP A 366 9.41 34.22 16.23
CA ASP A 366 9.33 32.77 16.02
C ASP A 366 8.88 32.03 17.27
N LEU A 367 8.35 30.83 17.08
CA LEU A 367 8.05 29.84 18.10
C LEU A 367 8.74 28.53 17.72
N HIS A 368 9.53 27.98 18.63
CA HIS A 368 10.08 26.64 18.45
C HIS A 368 9.14 25.61 19.08
N LEU A 369 8.91 24.52 18.36
CA LEU A 369 8.13 23.37 18.83
C LEU A 369 8.95 22.11 18.60
N VAL A 370 9.07 21.28 19.63
CA VAL A 370 9.77 19.99 19.56
C VAL A 370 8.94 18.88 20.17
N LEU A 371 8.87 17.77 19.44
CA LEU A 371 8.31 16.50 19.87
C LEU A 371 9.46 15.61 20.36
N VAL A 372 9.37 15.13 21.59
CA VAL A 372 10.40 14.32 22.25
C VAL A 372 9.79 13.01 22.74
N PRO A 373 10.15 11.85 22.15
CA PRO A 373 9.85 10.55 22.73
C PRO A 373 10.48 10.43 24.13
N GLN A 374 9.72 9.97 25.13
CA GLN A 374 10.14 10.04 26.53
C GLN A 374 11.43 9.27 26.83
N ASP A 375 11.68 8.17 26.12
CA ASP A 375 12.84 7.30 26.31
C ASP A 375 13.96 7.52 25.27
N ALA A 376 13.82 8.51 24.38
CA ALA A 376 14.79 8.78 23.31
C ALA A 376 14.92 10.29 23.02
N PHE A 377 15.51 11.01 23.98
CA PHE A 377 15.72 12.46 23.90
C PHE A 377 16.58 12.90 22.70
N ASP A 378 17.48 12.04 22.24
CA ASP A 378 18.33 12.25 21.07
C ASP A 378 17.57 12.14 19.74
N GLN A 379 16.39 11.52 19.74
CA GLN A 379 15.53 11.34 18.56
C GLN A 379 14.40 12.39 18.46
N GLN A 380 14.65 13.58 18.99
CA GLN A 380 13.67 14.67 18.98
C GLN A 380 13.42 15.23 17.57
N GLN A 381 12.17 15.59 17.29
CA GLN A 381 11.77 16.21 16.01
C GLN A 381 11.26 17.63 16.25
N GLY A 382 11.96 18.61 15.69
CA GLY A 382 11.67 20.02 15.89
C GLY A 382 11.19 20.76 14.65
N MET A 383 10.50 21.88 14.87
CA MET A 383 10.22 22.90 13.87
C MET A 383 10.29 24.31 14.46
N ARG A 384 10.55 25.29 13.59
CA ARG A 384 10.45 26.72 13.88
C ARG A 384 9.26 27.27 13.11
N LEU A 385 8.38 27.99 13.80
CA LEU A 385 7.13 28.52 13.27
C LEU A 385 7.10 30.05 13.48
N PRO A 386 7.03 30.85 12.42
CA PRO A 386 6.78 32.29 12.55
C PRO A 386 5.39 32.55 13.15
N VAL A 387 5.29 33.44 14.13
CA VAL A 387 4.06 33.86 14.80
C VAL A 387 3.81 35.34 14.54
N TYR A 388 2.62 35.66 14.05
CA TYR A 388 2.17 37.01 13.75
C TYR A 388 0.95 37.34 14.63
N VAL A 389 1.10 38.29 15.54
CA VAL A 389 0.00 38.75 16.40
C VAL A 389 -0.35 40.18 16.03
N GLY A 390 -1.59 40.44 15.61
CA GLY A 390 -2.06 41.79 15.26
C GLY A 390 -1.27 42.47 14.12
N VAL A 391 -0.53 41.70 13.32
CA VAL A 391 0.23 42.15 12.14
C VAL A 391 0.02 41.17 11.00
N GLU A 392 0.15 41.63 9.75
CA GLU A 392 0.01 40.76 8.58
C GLU A 392 1.24 39.85 8.40
N PRO A 393 1.04 38.60 7.91
CA PRO A 393 2.15 37.73 7.50
C PRO A 393 2.97 38.35 6.36
N ASP A 394 4.29 38.13 6.39
CA ASP A 394 5.14 38.50 5.25
C ASP A 394 4.74 37.66 4.03
N ALA A 395 4.49 38.33 2.90
CA ALA A 395 4.05 37.71 1.65
C ALA A 395 5.13 36.86 0.96
#